data_AF-A0A182GUN6-F1
#
_entry.id   AF-A0A182GUN6-F1
#
_cell.length_a   1.000
_cell.length_b   1.000
_cell.length_c   1.000
_cell.angle_alpha   90.00
_cell.angle_beta   90.00
_cell.angle_gamma   90.00
#
_symmetry.space_group_name_H-M   'P 1'
#
loop_
_entity.id
_entity.type
_entity.pdbx_description
1 polymer ?
#
loop_
_entity_poly.entity_id
_entity_poly.type
_entity_poly.pdbx_seq_one_letter_code
_entity_poly.pdbx_strand_id
1 'polypeptide(L)'
;MPRRTEDFDFSAPQSSVKKPPSQRTSRIAQPVRKLSKTNLGHALNENRRSASNDRLSAHSNAIVQQTPATARKMRSHSATPASRTPLRSSENIPIPSTVEKDKPPVENREWMMTQCERICDYLETIPDLPQEFVERRNLRSMSTKQFLVIMNHLFRQIGGNRYKLGTNFIDDIMKTMAELEYPYTVNKSMLKTPNVPHSINHIIVMIGWLVQLAPPVNHEIPLLKRDVDLVEEFPGCEFQNFFFEKVQDGFSVWNLQKMDEYGAVVEELTDKLVEARTNGLNQRQVRERISQLEQECQDLNNRTIQQCREQSMDAFVETIQDQQVLKKKLQEELKTIQKQASKIEKEYYLRQDDYYVREKSLEELKQQIKAQQVDITERDEIINTITTNKNLLTAKRLTVSNLEQSSYDHQIAVSRLIKQKYNVISSLNTNLHRMANNLKPLIHFEAPMLDLKTENYAELHQDLLNLKVHLDRVLSEQTSIYSQLNEEQCALERQLSDVQIRYNTLEKSLQEAISRYEQLKKQREVLIQQLNAISAENSQASARKDDERIQKEREIVQLREQCEQNEKAIAKLTVEKQKLMAQNLEECHQILTEKKRLQKEVTEKIEAMEAVIADIERELGPLN
;
A
#
# COMPACT_ATOMS: atom_id res chain seq x y z
N MET A 1 32.33 86.85 -75.04
CA MET A 1 32.81 85.45 -75.14
C MET A 1 34.06 85.32 -74.28
N PRO A 2 34.31 84.17 -73.64
CA PRO A 2 33.35 83.08 -73.36
C PRO A 2 32.47 83.43 -72.14
N ARG A 3 31.36 82.70 -71.96
CA ARG A 3 30.66 82.61 -70.66
C ARG A 3 31.01 81.25 -70.05
N ARG A 4 31.18 81.17 -68.74
CA ARG A 4 31.30 79.90 -68.02
C ARG A 4 30.33 79.91 -66.83
N THR A 5 29.09 79.56 -67.12
CA THR A 5 28.11 79.14 -66.11
C THR A 5 28.40 77.70 -65.77
N GLU A 6 28.76 77.43 -64.52
CA GLU A 6 28.73 76.08 -63.95
C GLU A 6 27.55 76.03 -62.99
N ASP A 7 26.57 75.19 -63.30
CA ASP A 7 25.29 75.16 -62.63
C ASP A 7 25.38 74.43 -61.28
N PHE A 8 24.94 75.10 -60.20
CA PHE A 8 24.87 74.50 -58.88
C PHE A 8 23.60 73.65 -58.73
N ASP A 9 23.74 72.34 -58.92
CA ASP A 9 22.67 71.35 -58.77
C ASP A 9 22.26 71.18 -57.29
N PHE A 10 21.12 71.77 -56.93
CA PHE A 10 20.50 71.62 -55.61
C PHE A 10 19.59 70.38 -55.53
N SER A 11 20.19 69.20 -55.64
CA SER A 11 19.53 67.91 -55.41
C SER A 11 19.04 67.77 -53.94
N ALA A 12 17.77 68.12 -53.71
CA ALA A 12 17.12 67.99 -52.40
C ALA A 12 16.75 66.52 -52.07
N PRO A 13 17.02 66.03 -50.84
CA PRO A 13 16.72 64.65 -50.47
C PRO A 13 15.21 64.42 -50.29
N GLN A 14 14.66 63.41 -50.96
CA GLN A 14 13.26 63.00 -50.77
C GLN A 14 13.04 62.37 -49.38
N SER A 15 12.20 63.00 -48.56
CA SER A 15 11.81 62.48 -47.24
C SER A 15 10.48 61.74 -47.32
N SER A 16 10.51 60.42 -47.16
CA SER A 16 9.36 59.51 -47.36
C SER A 16 8.86 58.86 -46.05
N VAL A 17 8.71 59.64 -44.97
CA VAL A 17 8.19 59.14 -43.69
C VAL A 17 6.72 59.50 -43.49
N LYS A 18 5.83 58.50 -43.56
CA LYS A 18 4.40 58.63 -43.23
C LYS A 18 4.23 58.87 -41.72
N LYS A 19 3.52 59.93 -41.34
CA LYS A 19 3.08 60.16 -39.95
C LYS A 19 1.88 59.26 -39.61
N PRO A 20 1.89 58.49 -38.50
CA PRO A 20 0.65 58.00 -37.89
C PRO A 20 -0.07 59.15 -37.17
N PRO A 21 -1.41 59.08 -36.98
CA PRO A 21 -2.19 60.15 -36.36
C PRO A 21 -2.02 60.22 -34.84
N SER A 22 -2.10 61.42 -34.29
CA SER A 22 -2.08 61.67 -32.85
C SER A 22 -3.42 61.31 -32.18
N GLN A 23 -3.41 60.35 -31.25
CA GLN A 23 -4.53 60.18 -30.32
C GLN A 23 -4.35 61.05 -29.08
N ARG A 24 -5.43 61.72 -28.68
CA ARG A 24 -5.45 62.82 -27.69
C ARG A 24 -6.28 62.40 -26.47
N THR A 25 -5.63 61.97 -25.39
CA THR A 25 -6.28 61.52 -24.16
C THR A 25 -5.80 62.29 -22.92
N SER A 26 -6.29 63.52 -22.78
CA SER A 26 -6.25 64.24 -21.52
C SER A 26 -7.43 63.84 -20.62
N ARG A 27 -7.17 63.31 -19.41
CA ARG A 27 -8.12 63.42 -18.28
C ARG A 27 -7.41 63.77 -16.98
N ILE A 28 -8.09 64.59 -16.21
CA ILE A 28 -7.67 65.15 -14.92
C ILE A 28 -8.42 64.42 -13.82
N ALA A 29 -7.72 64.05 -12.74
CA ALA A 29 -8.28 63.92 -11.39
C ALA A 29 -7.13 63.99 -10.37
N GLN A 30 -7.41 64.43 -9.14
CA GLN A 30 -6.43 64.57 -8.06
C GLN A 30 -6.71 63.58 -6.89
N PRO A 31 -6.62 63.89 -5.57
CA PRO A 31 -5.54 63.29 -4.79
C PRO A 31 -5.96 62.75 -3.40
N VAL A 32 -4.96 62.44 -2.56
CA VAL A 32 -5.02 62.38 -1.08
C VAL A 32 -5.96 61.35 -0.44
N ARG A 33 -5.37 60.41 0.31
CA ARG A 33 -5.60 60.32 1.77
C ARG A 33 -4.47 59.58 2.49
N LYS A 34 -3.95 60.19 3.56
CA LYS A 34 -3.23 59.52 4.66
C LYS A 34 -4.23 59.30 5.80
N LEU A 35 -4.09 58.18 6.52
CA LEU A 35 -4.61 57.83 7.86
C LEU A 35 -3.94 56.45 8.15
N SER A 36 -3.27 56.09 9.25
CA SER A 36 -3.36 56.46 10.69
C SER A 36 -4.73 56.14 11.30
N LYS A 37 -4.86 55.49 12.46
CA LYS A 37 -3.90 55.10 13.52
C LYS A 37 -4.60 54.09 14.47
N THR A 38 -3.86 53.41 15.36
CA THR A 38 -4.31 52.88 16.70
C THR A 38 -5.45 51.82 16.77
N ASN A 39 -5.67 51.06 17.86
CA ASN A 39 -4.83 50.46 18.93
C ASN A 39 -5.73 49.53 19.82
N LEU A 40 -5.16 48.74 20.75
CA LEU A 40 -5.84 47.86 21.75
C LEU A 40 -6.62 46.65 21.16
N GLY A 41 -6.92 45.58 21.91
CA GLY A 41 -6.48 45.20 23.27
C GLY A 41 -7.38 44.13 23.92
N HIS A 42 -6.87 43.37 24.90
CA HIS A 42 -7.51 42.21 25.60
C HIS A 42 -7.81 40.99 24.71
N ALA A 43 -7.53 39.72 25.05
CA ALA A 43 -7.11 39.01 26.27
C ALA A 43 -8.19 38.76 27.35
N LEU A 44 -8.66 37.50 27.45
CA LEU A 44 -9.13 36.83 28.67
C LEU A 44 -9.32 35.30 28.45
N ASN A 45 -8.70 34.50 29.32
CA ASN A 45 -9.13 33.21 29.90
C ASN A 45 -9.44 31.96 29.02
N GLU A 46 -8.88 30.77 29.30
CA GLU A 46 -9.05 29.83 30.46
C GLU A 46 -10.42 29.09 30.46
N ASN A 47 -10.59 27.83 30.94
CA ASN A 47 -9.75 26.97 31.81
C ASN A 47 -10.12 25.46 31.70
N ARG A 48 -9.32 24.58 32.36
CA ARG A 48 -9.66 23.21 32.88
C ARG A 48 -9.88 22.06 31.85
N ARG A 49 -9.57 20.77 32.13
CA ARG A 49 -9.06 19.99 33.31
C ARG A 49 -8.00 18.97 32.81
N SER A 50 -6.88 18.67 33.50
CA SER A 50 -6.67 17.76 34.68
C SER A 50 -6.92 16.26 34.37
N ALA A 51 -6.09 15.25 34.74
CA ALA A 51 -4.77 15.14 35.41
C ALA A 51 -3.90 14.08 34.65
N SER A 52 -2.86 13.34 35.09
CA SER A 52 -2.11 13.04 36.35
C SER A 52 -0.66 12.58 35.91
N ASN A 53 0.47 12.59 36.62
CA ASN A 53 0.92 12.22 37.99
C ASN A 53 0.83 10.72 38.38
N ASP A 54 1.88 10.02 38.88
CA ASP A 54 3.33 10.32 38.96
C ASP A 54 4.20 9.06 39.36
N ARG A 55 5.54 9.13 39.19
CA ARG A 55 6.65 8.46 39.94
C ARG A 55 6.89 6.92 40.10
N LEU A 56 8.07 6.51 39.60
CA LEU A 56 9.23 5.86 40.29
C LEU A 56 9.29 4.39 40.78
N SER A 57 10.52 3.85 40.64
CA SER A 57 11.21 2.78 41.41
C SER A 57 10.73 1.31 41.32
N ALA A 58 11.49 0.29 41.77
CA ALA A 58 12.91 -0.07 41.55
C ALA A 58 13.31 -1.30 42.42
N HIS A 59 14.08 -2.24 41.84
CA HIS A 59 15.03 -3.17 42.49
C HIS A 59 14.57 -4.35 43.42
N SER A 60 14.81 -5.57 42.89
CA SER A 60 15.50 -6.75 43.49
C SER A 60 14.97 -7.51 44.72
N ASN A 61 14.70 -8.82 44.53
CA ASN A 61 15.37 -9.99 45.15
C ASN A 61 14.90 -11.29 44.40
N ALA A 62 15.62 -12.41 44.19
CA ALA A 62 16.78 -13.10 44.82
C ALA A 62 16.36 -14.17 45.88
N ILE A 63 16.82 -15.45 45.87
CA ILE A 63 17.69 -16.22 44.93
C ILE A 63 17.54 -17.76 45.14
N VAL A 64 18.47 -18.59 44.58
CA VAL A 64 18.71 -20.07 44.72
C VAL A 64 17.97 -20.96 43.69
N GLN A 65 18.56 -21.43 42.57
CA GLN A 65 19.69 -22.36 42.31
C GLN A 65 19.49 -23.84 42.70
N GLN A 66 19.63 -24.78 41.74
CA GLN A 66 20.78 -25.71 41.64
C GLN A 66 20.67 -26.68 40.44
N THR A 67 21.83 -27.17 39.96
CA THR A 67 22.00 -28.26 38.97
C THR A 67 23.11 -29.19 39.48
N PRO A 68 23.16 -30.49 39.10
CA PRO A 68 24.19 -30.87 38.12
C PRO A 68 23.94 -32.13 37.23
N ALA A 69 24.48 -32.05 36.01
CA ALA A 69 25.33 -33.04 35.31
C ALA A 69 24.99 -34.55 35.09
N THR A 70 25.07 -34.93 33.81
CA THR A 70 25.71 -36.15 33.25
C THR A 70 25.16 -37.58 33.48
N ALA A 71 24.46 -38.06 32.45
CA ALA A 71 24.82 -39.23 31.61
C ALA A 71 25.06 -40.64 32.22
N ARG A 72 24.30 -41.61 31.71
CA ARG A 72 24.80 -42.98 31.41
C ARG A 72 24.14 -43.56 30.14
N LYS A 73 24.78 -44.57 29.54
CA LYS A 73 24.40 -45.22 28.28
C LYS A 73 23.77 -46.60 28.52
N MET A 74 23.06 -47.08 27.49
CA MET A 74 23.18 -48.42 26.84
C MET A 74 21.94 -49.35 26.79
N ARG A 75 21.66 -49.74 25.54
CA ARG A 75 21.38 -51.11 25.03
C ARG A 75 20.08 -51.85 25.39
N SER A 76 19.37 -52.18 24.32
CA SER A 76 18.71 -53.46 24.02
C SER A 76 19.53 -54.70 24.50
N HIS A 77 18.95 -55.88 24.77
CA HIS A 77 18.23 -56.71 23.80
C HIS A 77 17.42 -57.85 24.47
N SER A 78 16.42 -58.35 23.71
CA SER A 78 16.00 -59.76 23.57
C SER A 78 15.32 -60.53 24.73
N ALA A 79 14.54 -61.54 24.29
CA ALA A 79 14.09 -62.75 24.99
C ALA A 79 12.90 -62.67 25.99
N THR A 80 11.73 -63.07 25.48
CA THR A 80 10.66 -63.79 26.18
C THR A 80 11.01 -65.30 26.28
N PRO A 81 10.21 -66.18 26.93
CA PRO A 81 9.29 -66.01 28.08
C PRO A 81 9.55 -67.03 29.23
N ALA A 82 8.93 -66.85 30.40
CA ALA A 82 8.57 -67.97 31.31
C ALA A 82 7.57 -67.54 32.41
N SER A 83 6.64 -68.43 32.79
CA SER A 83 5.67 -68.24 33.88
C SER A 83 6.20 -68.78 35.21
N ARG A 84 5.80 -68.18 36.36
CA ARG A 84 5.45 -68.96 37.58
C ARG A 84 4.74 -68.20 38.71
N THR A 85 4.06 -68.99 39.53
CA THR A 85 3.10 -68.67 40.60
C THR A 85 3.72 -68.33 41.95
N PRO A 86 3.01 -67.52 42.77
CA PRO A 86 2.93 -67.66 44.24
C PRO A 86 1.50 -68.04 44.68
N LEU A 87 1.19 -68.47 45.91
CA LEU A 87 1.84 -69.35 46.90
C LEU A 87 0.76 -69.78 47.93
N ARG A 88 1.08 -70.56 48.98
CA ARG A 88 0.10 -71.17 49.90
C ARG A 88 -0.01 -70.50 51.28
N SER A 89 -1.22 -70.48 51.84
CA SER A 89 -1.52 -70.72 53.27
C SER A 89 -3.03 -71.04 53.41
N SER A 90 -3.56 -72.06 54.10
CA SER A 90 -3.12 -72.90 55.24
C SER A 90 -3.45 -72.34 56.62
N GLU A 91 -4.65 -72.63 57.12
CA GLU A 91 -4.97 -72.61 58.57
C GLU A 91 -5.49 -74.00 59.00
N ASN A 92 -5.13 -74.43 60.22
CA ASN A 92 -5.57 -75.68 60.84
C ASN A 92 -6.30 -75.36 62.14
N ILE A 93 -7.42 -76.03 62.42
CA ILE A 93 -8.08 -76.02 63.73
C ILE A 93 -8.29 -77.48 64.20
N PRO A 94 -8.10 -77.83 65.49
CA PRO A 94 -8.05 -79.23 65.92
C PRO A 94 -9.41 -79.96 66.01
N ILE A 95 -9.32 -81.29 66.02
CA ILE A 95 -10.43 -82.27 65.99
C ILE A 95 -10.99 -82.56 67.39
N PRO A 96 -12.33 -82.71 67.56
CA PRO A 96 -12.93 -83.54 68.62
C PRO A 96 -13.26 -84.95 68.08
N SER A 97 -12.49 -85.96 68.47
CA SER A 97 -12.58 -87.33 67.93
C SER A 97 -13.56 -88.22 68.72
N THR A 98 -14.82 -87.82 68.86
CA THR A 98 -15.87 -88.59 69.55
C THR A 98 -17.24 -88.44 68.89
N VAL A 99 -17.39 -88.96 67.66
CA VAL A 99 -18.70 -89.45 67.22
C VAL A 99 -18.86 -90.83 67.84
N GLU A 100 -19.69 -90.93 68.88
CA GLU A 100 -20.14 -92.25 69.33
C GLU A 100 -20.87 -92.91 68.16
N LYS A 101 -20.47 -94.13 67.80
CA LYS A 101 -21.20 -94.89 66.78
C LYS A 101 -22.54 -95.29 67.38
N ASP A 102 -23.62 -94.66 66.92
CA ASP A 102 -24.99 -95.03 67.26
C ASP A 102 -25.12 -96.55 67.20
N LYS A 103 -25.58 -97.16 68.30
CA LYS A 103 -25.89 -98.59 68.28
C LYS A 103 -27.15 -98.76 67.44
N PRO A 104 -27.14 -99.60 66.39
CA PRO A 104 -28.35 -99.83 65.61
C PRO A 104 -29.45 -100.38 66.55
N PRO A 105 -30.71 -99.94 66.43
CA PRO A 105 -31.80 -100.22 67.39
C PRO A 105 -32.37 -101.66 67.32
N VAL A 106 -31.46 -102.63 67.26
CA VAL A 106 -31.66 -104.09 67.14
C VAL A 106 -32.37 -104.71 68.34
N GLU A 107 -32.30 -104.06 69.51
CA GLU A 107 -32.91 -104.51 70.77
C GLU A 107 -34.37 -104.06 70.93
N ASN A 108 -34.80 -103.00 70.23
CA ASN A 108 -36.19 -102.53 70.29
C ASN A 108 -37.08 -103.40 69.39
N ARG A 109 -37.80 -104.35 70.02
CA ARG A 109 -38.67 -105.31 69.33
C ARG A 109 -39.80 -104.66 68.53
N GLU A 110 -40.38 -103.56 69.02
CA GLU A 110 -41.50 -102.88 68.34
C GLU A 110 -41.01 -102.14 67.09
N TRP A 111 -39.95 -101.34 67.23
CA TRP A 111 -39.30 -100.67 66.10
C TRP A 111 -38.84 -101.67 65.02
N MET A 112 -38.25 -102.79 65.43
CA MET A 112 -37.84 -103.87 64.52
C MET A 112 -39.02 -104.50 63.77
N MET A 113 -40.20 -104.63 64.38
CA MET A 113 -41.41 -105.09 63.68
C MET A 113 -41.92 -104.03 62.70
N THR A 114 -41.95 -102.75 63.08
CA THR A 114 -42.36 -101.65 62.18
C THR A 114 -41.43 -101.51 60.97
N GLN A 115 -40.11 -101.70 61.14
CA GLN A 115 -39.19 -101.73 59.99
C GLN A 115 -39.40 -102.97 59.11
N CYS A 116 -39.73 -104.14 59.68
CA CYS A 116 -40.07 -105.32 58.88
C CYS A 116 -41.25 -105.05 57.94
N GLU A 117 -42.37 -104.53 58.46
CA GLU A 117 -43.54 -104.20 57.62
C GLU A 117 -43.18 -103.16 56.56
N ARG A 118 -42.53 -102.05 56.94
CA ARG A 118 -42.16 -100.99 55.98
C ARG A 118 -41.17 -101.44 54.90
N ILE A 119 -40.37 -102.48 55.17
CA ILE A 119 -39.54 -103.13 54.16
C ILE A 119 -40.40 -104.06 53.30
N CYS A 120 -41.27 -104.88 53.88
CA CYS A 120 -42.20 -105.73 53.14
C CYS A 120 -43.10 -104.94 52.17
N ASP A 121 -43.63 -103.79 52.60
CA ASP A 121 -44.37 -102.84 51.74
C ASP A 121 -43.53 -102.37 50.54
N TYR A 122 -42.23 -102.12 50.74
CA TYR A 122 -41.33 -101.78 49.64
C TYR A 122 -41.03 -103.00 48.74
N LEU A 123 -40.94 -104.22 49.29
CA LEU A 123 -40.66 -105.42 48.52
C LEU A 123 -41.76 -105.76 47.50
N GLU A 124 -43.00 -105.36 47.74
CA GLU A 124 -44.10 -105.44 46.76
C GLU A 124 -43.81 -104.65 45.48
N THR A 125 -42.90 -103.66 45.51
CA THR A 125 -42.50 -102.86 44.35
C THR A 125 -41.38 -103.48 43.50
N ILE A 126 -40.79 -104.61 43.91
CA ILE A 126 -39.64 -105.22 43.25
C ILE A 126 -40.07 -106.43 42.39
N PRO A 127 -40.14 -106.33 41.05
CA PRO A 127 -40.70 -107.37 40.19
C PRO A 127 -39.84 -108.65 40.12
N ASP A 128 -38.57 -108.59 40.52
CA ASP A 128 -37.62 -109.72 40.46
C ASP A 128 -37.69 -110.67 41.69
N LEU A 129 -38.55 -110.39 42.68
CA LEU A 129 -38.74 -111.27 43.84
C LEU A 129 -39.90 -112.27 43.65
N PRO A 130 -39.79 -113.52 44.15
CA PRO A 130 -40.90 -114.48 44.13
C PRO A 130 -42.08 -113.96 44.95
N GLN A 131 -43.25 -113.84 44.33
CA GLN A 131 -44.48 -113.32 44.95
C GLN A 131 -44.83 -114.04 46.26
N GLU A 132 -44.70 -115.38 46.31
CA GLU A 132 -44.90 -116.18 47.53
C GLU A 132 -44.06 -115.74 48.75
N PHE A 133 -42.90 -115.11 48.54
CA PHE A 133 -42.07 -114.62 49.65
C PHE A 133 -42.54 -113.25 50.15
N VAL A 134 -43.01 -112.41 49.23
CA VAL A 134 -43.57 -111.08 49.53
C VAL A 134 -44.89 -111.24 50.30
N GLU A 135 -45.80 -112.08 49.80
CA GLU A 135 -47.10 -112.38 50.44
C GLU A 135 -46.97 -112.95 51.86
N ARG A 136 -45.89 -113.69 52.15
CA ARG A 136 -45.61 -114.22 53.50
C ARG A 136 -45.11 -113.16 54.50
N ARG A 137 -44.77 -111.94 54.03
CA ARG A 137 -44.27 -110.78 54.82
C ARG A 137 -43.21 -111.10 55.88
N ASN A 138 -42.39 -112.13 55.68
CA ASN A 138 -41.46 -112.64 56.69
C ASN A 138 -39.99 -112.63 56.22
N LEU A 139 -39.33 -111.49 56.47
CA LEU A 139 -37.90 -111.28 56.19
C LEU A 139 -36.98 -112.25 56.95
N ARG A 140 -37.41 -112.84 58.07
CA ARG A 140 -36.57 -113.77 58.84
C ARG A 140 -36.39 -115.13 58.16
N SER A 141 -37.33 -115.50 57.29
CA SER A 141 -37.25 -116.70 56.42
C SER A 141 -36.54 -116.47 55.08
N MET A 142 -35.93 -115.29 54.87
CA MET A 142 -35.27 -114.93 53.62
C MET A 142 -34.07 -115.84 53.29
N SER A 143 -33.94 -116.23 52.03
CA SER A 143 -32.75 -116.89 51.50
C SER A 143 -31.67 -115.89 51.08
N THR A 144 -30.40 -116.29 51.06
CA THR A 144 -29.29 -115.44 50.58
C THR A 144 -29.51 -114.97 49.14
N LYS A 145 -30.20 -115.74 48.29
CA LYS A 145 -30.54 -115.30 46.92
C LYS A 145 -31.51 -114.12 46.93
N GLN A 146 -32.58 -114.18 47.72
CA GLN A 146 -33.54 -113.07 47.87
C GLN A 146 -32.87 -111.82 48.46
N PHE A 147 -32.02 -111.99 49.48
CA PHE A 147 -31.22 -110.90 50.04
C PHE A 147 -30.39 -110.17 48.96
N LEU A 148 -29.71 -110.91 48.07
CA LEU A 148 -28.92 -110.30 47.01
C LEU A 148 -29.76 -109.60 45.93
N VAL A 149 -30.96 -110.09 45.61
CA VAL A 149 -31.90 -109.40 44.70
C VAL A 149 -32.32 -108.05 45.31
N ILE A 150 -32.68 -108.03 46.60
CA ILE A 150 -33.07 -106.80 47.32
C ILE A 150 -31.92 -105.79 47.33
N MET A 151 -30.72 -106.21 47.74
CA MET A 151 -29.54 -105.33 47.79
C MET A 151 -29.18 -104.78 46.40
N ASN A 152 -29.21 -105.61 45.36
CA ASN A 152 -28.90 -105.18 43.99
C ASN A 152 -29.94 -104.20 43.43
N HIS A 153 -31.23 -104.39 43.75
CA HIS A 153 -32.29 -103.43 43.39
C HIS A 153 -32.07 -102.08 44.08
N LEU A 154 -31.91 -102.07 45.40
CA LEU A 154 -31.74 -100.83 46.18
C LEU A 154 -30.50 -100.04 45.75
N PHE A 155 -29.37 -100.73 45.54
CA PHE A 155 -28.14 -100.10 45.02
C PHE A 155 -28.32 -99.53 43.60
N ARG A 156 -29.09 -100.20 42.73
CA ARG A 156 -29.44 -99.68 41.40
C ARG A 156 -30.36 -98.46 41.47
N GLN A 157 -31.28 -98.37 42.42
CA GLN A 157 -32.13 -97.19 42.58
C GLN A 157 -31.35 -95.98 43.13
N ILE A 158 -30.44 -96.21 44.09
CA ILE A 158 -29.66 -95.13 44.72
C ILE A 158 -28.53 -94.62 43.81
N GLY A 159 -27.80 -95.52 43.14
CA GLY A 159 -26.60 -95.18 42.35
C GLY A 159 -26.70 -95.42 40.85
N GLY A 160 -27.85 -95.84 40.32
CA GLY A 160 -28.01 -96.19 38.92
C GLY A 160 -27.06 -97.31 38.49
N ASN A 161 -26.22 -97.04 37.49
CA ASN A 161 -25.20 -97.99 37.02
C ASN A 161 -23.91 -98.02 37.85
N ARG A 162 -23.74 -97.17 38.88
CA ARG A 162 -22.49 -97.05 39.66
C ARG A 162 -22.24 -98.23 40.60
N TYR A 163 -23.31 -98.74 41.23
CA TYR A 163 -23.24 -99.82 42.21
C TYR A 163 -23.84 -101.10 41.60
N LYS A 164 -23.00 -102.11 41.38
CA LYS A 164 -23.39 -103.40 40.82
C LYS A 164 -22.77 -104.50 41.66
N LEU A 165 -23.56 -105.49 42.06
CA LEU A 165 -23.04 -106.66 42.79
C LEU A 165 -22.41 -107.65 41.80
N GLY A 166 -21.12 -107.93 41.99
CA GLY A 166 -20.39 -108.93 41.22
C GLY A 166 -20.39 -110.30 41.90
N THR A 167 -19.44 -111.15 41.51
CA THR A 167 -19.25 -112.48 42.10
C THR A 167 -18.73 -112.44 43.54
N ASN A 168 -18.15 -111.31 43.99
CA ASN A 168 -17.69 -111.11 45.36
C ASN A 168 -18.59 -110.10 46.11
N PHE A 169 -19.89 -110.35 46.10
CA PHE A 169 -20.94 -109.49 46.65
C PHE A 169 -20.69 -109.00 48.09
N ILE A 170 -19.91 -109.70 48.90
CA ILE A 170 -19.60 -109.31 50.29
C ILE A 170 -18.75 -108.04 50.30
N ASP A 171 -17.70 -108.00 49.47
CA ASP A 171 -16.80 -106.86 49.40
C ASP A 171 -17.42 -105.72 48.58
N ASP A 172 -18.23 -106.04 47.55
CA ASP A 172 -19.03 -105.06 46.82
C ASP A 172 -20.05 -104.35 47.74
N ILE A 173 -20.80 -105.11 48.57
CA ILE A 173 -21.71 -104.52 49.57
C ILE A 173 -20.92 -103.70 50.59
N MET A 174 -19.84 -104.23 51.18
CA MET A 174 -19.06 -103.45 52.17
C MET A 174 -18.49 -102.16 51.59
N LYS A 175 -18.04 -102.17 50.33
CA LYS A 175 -17.59 -100.98 49.62
C LYS A 175 -18.75 -99.99 49.40
N THR A 176 -19.87 -100.44 48.83
CA THR A 176 -21.01 -99.54 48.56
C THR A 176 -21.61 -98.96 49.84
N MET A 177 -21.73 -99.73 50.93
CA MET A 177 -22.21 -99.19 52.21
C MET A 177 -21.22 -98.14 52.80
N ALA A 178 -19.93 -98.25 52.52
CA ALA A 178 -18.94 -97.23 52.91
C ALA A 178 -19.00 -95.98 52.01
N GLU A 179 -19.18 -96.14 50.70
CA GLU A 179 -19.36 -95.03 49.74
C GLU A 179 -20.70 -94.30 49.90
N LEU A 180 -21.69 -94.93 50.54
CA LEU A 180 -22.96 -94.32 50.95
C LEU A 180 -22.95 -93.78 52.40
N GLU A 181 -21.79 -93.77 53.06
CA GLU A 181 -21.60 -93.26 54.44
C GLU A 181 -22.54 -93.91 55.49
N TYR A 182 -22.79 -95.22 55.38
CA TYR A 182 -23.68 -95.95 56.29
C TYR A 182 -23.22 -95.86 57.77
N PRO A 183 -24.07 -95.39 58.70
CA PRO A 183 -23.65 -95.08 60.07
C PRO A 183 -23.28 -96.30 60.92
N TYR A 184 -23.77 -97.50 60.57
CA TYR A 184 -23.60 -98.71 61.39
C TYR A 184 -22.53 -99.66 60.83
N THR A 185 -21.86 -100.41 61.72
CA THR A 185 -20.80 -101.34 61.31
C THR A 185 -21.35 -102.59 60.60
N VAL A 186 -21.01 -102.79 59.32
CA VAL A 186 -21.29 -104.03 58.58
C VAL A 186 -20.12 -105.00 58.70
N ASN A 187 -20.40 -106.23 59.14
CA ASN A 187 -19.39 -107.28 59.31
C ASN A 187 -19.45 -108.33 58.18
N LYS A 188 -18.29 -108.85 57.74
CA LYS A 188 -18.24 -109.92 56.71
C LYS A 188 -19.00 -111.20 57.11
N SER A 189 -19.23 -111.44 58.40
CA SER A 189 -20.02 -112.57 58.92
C SER A 189 -21.52 -112.42 58.64
N MET A 190 -22.13 -111.26 58.94
CA MET A 190 -23.56 -111.03 58.73
C MET A 190 -23.96 -111.08 57.24
N LEU A 191 -23.06 -110.68 56.33
CA LEU A 191 -23.30 -110.77 54.88
C LEU A 191 -23.20 -112.20 54.33
N LYS A 192 -22.43 -113.10 54.97
CA LYS A 192 -22.35 -114.52 54.58
C LYS A 192 -23.60 -115.30 54.95
N THR A 193 -24.19 -115.01 56.11
CA THR A 193 -25.37 -115.70 56.64
C THR A 193 -26.42 -114.68 57.11
N PRO A 194 -27.13 -114.00 56.18
CA PRO A 194 -28.00 -112.87 56.50
C PRO A 194 -29.28 -113.24 57.28
N ASN A 195 -29.63 -114.53 57.36
CA ASN A 195 -30.84 -115.05 57.98
C ASN A 195 -30.62 -115.74 59.34
N VAL A 196 -29.39 -115.77 59.86
CA VAL A 196 -29.09 -116.34 61.18
C VAL A 196 -29.63 -115.40 62.28
N PRO A 197 -30.19 -115.90 63.41
CA PRO A 197 -30.84 -115.06 64.42
C PRO A 197 -30.02 -113.89 64.97
N HIS A 198 -28.69 -113.99 65.00
CA HIS A 198 -27.79 -112.94 65.47
C HIS A 198 -27.40 -111.90 64.39
N SER A 199 -27.62 -112.18 63.10
CA SER A 199 -27.30 -111.27 61.98
C SER A 199 -28.55 -110.62 61.38
N ILE A 200 -29.68 -111.33 61.33
CA ILE A 200 -30.89 -110.91 60.63
C ILE A 200 -31.43 -109.54 61.09
N ASN A 201 -31.38 -109.21 62.39
CA ASN A 201 -31.82 -107.89 62.85
C ASN A 201 -30.91 -106.76 62.28
N HIS A 202 -29.59 -106.95 62.20
CA HIS A 202 -28.68 -105.99 61.58
C HIS A 202 -28.89 -105.87 60.06
N ILE A 203 -29.26 -106.97 59.39
CA ILE A 203 -29.63 -106.96 57.96
C ILE A 203 -30.94 -106.20 57.74
N ILE A 204 -31.93 -106.35 58.62
CA ILE A 204 -33.18 -105.58 58.59
C ILE A 204 -32.92 -104.08 58.79
N VAL A 205 -32.06 -103.68 59.75
CA VAL A 205 -31.66 -102.26 59.90
C VAL A 205 -31.01 -101.72 58.61
N MET A 206 -30.11 -102.51 58.01
CA MET A 206 -29.38 -102.13 56.79
C MET A 206 -30.31 -101.97 55.58
N ILE A 207 -31.23 -102.91 55.35
CA ILE A 207 -32.23 -102.82 54.28
C ILE A 207 -33.20 -101.67 54.57
N GLY A 208 -33.66 -101.51 55.81
CA GLY A 208 -34.56 -100.43 56.22
C GLY A 208 -33.99 -99.04 55.95
N TRP A 209 -32.69 -98.84 56.22
CA TRP A 209 -31.97 -97.61 55.89
C TRP A 209 -31.79 -97.42 54.37
N LEU A 210 -31.44 -98.47 53.61
CA LEU A 210 -31.38 -98.38 52.15
C LEU A 210 -32.75 -98.04 51.53
N VAL A 211 -33.85 -98.52 52.11
CA VAL A 211 -35.24 -98.15 51.73
C VAL A 211 -35.60 -96.71 52.14
N GLN A 212 -34.81 -96.02 52.98
CA GLN A 212 -34.93 -94.55 53.17
C GLN A 212 -34.22 -93.75 52.08
N LEU A 213 -33.16 -94.31 51.48
CA LEU A 213 -32.37 -93.65 50.43
C LEU A 213 -32.87 -93.96 49.01
N ALA A 214 -33.50 -95.11 48.79
CA ALA A 214 -34.12 -95.45 47.52
C ALA A 214 -35.38 -94.59 47.30
N PRO A 215 -35.47 -93.81 46.21
CA PRO A 215 -36.68 -93.05 45.90
C PRO A 215 -37.88 -93.99 45.63
N PRO A 216 -39.12 -93.53 45.81
CA PRO A 216 -40.30 -94.28 45.39
C PRO A 216 -40.21 -94.63 43.90
N VAL A 217 -40.57 -95.87 43.54
CA VAL A 217 -40.26 -96.47 42.22
C VAL A 217 -40.85 -95.70 41.02
N ASN A 218 -41.85 -94.83 41.25
CA ASN A 218 -42.51 -94.00 40.24
C ASN A 218 -42.26 -92.49 40.43
N HIS A 219 -41.14 -92.06 41.03
CA HIS A 219 -40.80 -90.63 41.12
C HIS A 219 -39.97 -90.20 39.91
N GLU A 220 -40.60 -89.47 38.98
CA GLU A 220 -39.87 -88.72 37.95
C GLU A 220 -38.95 -87.71 38.64
N ILE A 221 -37.65 -87.75 38.34
CA ILE A 221 -36.71 -86.74 38.84
C ILE A 221 -37.10 -85.41 38.17
N PRO A 222 -37.51 -84.37 38.93
CA PRO A 222 -37.83 -83.10 38.33
C PRO A 222 -36.60 -82.58 37.59
N LEU A 223 -36.74 -82.27 36.30
CA LEU A 223 -35.74 -81.52 35.56
C LEU A 223 -35.40 -80.28 36.38
N LEU A 224 -34.15 -80.17 36.83
CA LEU A 224 -33.64 -79.01 37.55
C LEU A 224 -34.01 -77.77 36.75
N LYS A 225 -34.98 -76.99 37.26
CA LYS A 225 -35.25 -75.65 36.76
C LYS A 225 -33.96 -74.88 36.92
N ARG A 226 -33.27 -74.68 35.81
CA ARG A 226 -32.05 -73.88 35.78
C ARG A 226 -32.51 -72.43 35.85
N ASP A 227 -32.61 -71.90 37.07
CA ASP A 227 -32.59 -70.46 37.28
C ASP A 227 -31.17 -69.99 36.90
N VAL A 228 -30.94 -69.77 35.60
CA VAL A 228 -29.67 -69.29 35.07
C VAL A 228 -29.72 -67.77 35.10
N ASP A 229 -28.92 -67.17 35.97
CA ASP A 229 -28.70 -65.72 35.95
C ASP A 229 -28.29 -65.25 34.56
N LEU A 230 -28.74 -64.05 34.17
CA LEU A 230 -28.41 -63.43 32.89
C LEU A 230 -26.90 -63.19 32.81
N VAL A 231 -26.22 -63.88 31.88
CA VAL A 231 -24.80 -63.66 31.62
C VAL A 231 -24.68 -62.50 30.63
N GLU A 232 -24.00 -61.45 31.06
CA GLU A 232 -23.93 -60.12 30.41
C GLU A 232 -23.47 -60.14 28.93
N GLU A 233 -22.79 -61.22 28.50
CA GLU A 233 -22.36 -61.43 27.12
C GLU A 233 -23.53 -61.75 26.15
N PHE A 234 -24.65 -62.30 26.63
CA PHE A 234 -25.79 -62.68 25.79
C PHE A 234 -26.71 -61.47 25.46
N PRO A 235 -27.46 -61.51 24.34
CA PRO A 235 -28.39 -60.42 23.98
C PRO A 235 -29.61 -60.30 24.90
N GLY A 236 -29.99 -61.38 25.59
CA GLY A 236 -31.17 -61.46 26.44
C GLY A 236 -31.50 -62.90 26.84
N CYS A 237 -32.44 -63.07 27.79
CA CYS A 237 -32.73 -64.36 28.42
C CYS A 237 -33.33 -65.38 27.45
N GLU A 238 -34.13 -64.94 26.47
CA GLU A 238 -34.69 -65.81 25.44
C GLU A 238 -33.60 -66.42 24.55
N PHE A 239 -32.59 -65.62 24.16
CA PHE A 239 -31.43 -66.13 23.43
C PHE A 239 -30.57 -67.03 24.32
N GLN A 240 -30.34 -66.67 25.59
CA GLN A 240 -29.56 -67.47 26.52
C GLN A 240 -30.17 -68.87 26.73
N ASN A 241 -31.49 -68.96 26.89
CA ASN A 241 -32.20 -70.23 27.00
C ASN A 241 -32.10 -71.06 25.71
N PHE A 242 -32.37 -70.44 24.55
CA PHE A 242 -32.23 -71.06 23.24
C PHE A 242 -30.79 -71.54 22.96
N PHE A 243 -29.78 -70.78 23.39
CA PHE A 243 -28.37 -71.15 23.29
C PHE A 243 -28.08 -72.42 24.10
N PHE A 244 -28.51 -72.49 25.36
CA PHE A 244 -28.27 -73.70 26.16
C PHE A 244 -29.04 -74.93 25.67
N GLU A 245 -30.22 -74.75 25.08
CA GLU A 245 -30.99 -75.81 24.41
C GLU A 245 -30.24 -76.30 23.15
N LYS A 246 -29.96 -75.41 22.20
CA LYS A 246 -29.31 -75.73 20.93
C LYS A 246 -27.85 -76.18 21.06
N VAL A 247 -27.13 -75.76 22.09
CA VAL A 247 -25.79 -76.30 22.40
C VAL A 247 -25.89 -77.72 22.99
N GLN A 248 -26.96 -78.06 23.73
CA GLN A 248 -27.19 -79.42 24.21
C GLN A 248 -27.55 -80.37 23.05
N ASP A 249 -28.37 -79.91 22.11
CA ASP A 249 -28.68 -80.62 20.86
C ASP A 249 -27.44 -80.75 19.97
N GLY A 250 -26.75 -79.63 19.72
CA GLY A 250 -25.53 -79.57 18.92
C GLY A 250 -24.42 -80.46 19.48
N PHE A 251 -24.23 -80.51 20.79
CA PHE A 251 -23.29 -81.43 21.43
C PHE A 251 -23.69 -82.89 21.25
N SER A 252 -25.00 -83.20 21.29
CA SER A 252 -25.52 -84.55 21.04
C SER A 252 -25.30 -84.99 19.59
N VAL A 253 -25.54 -84.10 18.62
CA VAL A 253 -25.32 -84.30 17.18
C VAL A 253 -23.82 -84.42 16.85
N TRP A 254 -22.98 -83.59 17.48
CA TRP A 254 -21.52 -83.64 17.37
C TRP A 254 -20.92 -84.94 17.92
N ASN A 255 -21.42 -85.41 19.07
CA ASN A 255 -21.02 -86.68 19.68
C ASN A 255 -21.45 -87.90 18.81
N LEU A 256 -22.48 -87.75 17.97
CA LEU A 256 -22.88 -88.69 16.93
C LEU A 256 -22.11 -88.51 15.60
N GLN A 257 -21.09 -87.65 15.57
CA GLN A 257 -20.22 -87.31 14.43
C GLN A 257 -20.95 -86.75 13.18
N LYS A 258 -22.18 -86.26 13.34
CA LYS A 258 -22.98 -85.73 12.23
C LYS A 258 -22.64 -84.26 11.94
N MET A 259 -21.55 -84.02 11.23
CA MET A 259 -21.00 -82.68 11.04
C MET A 259 -21.92 -81.73 10.24
N ASP A 260 -22.72 -82.23 9.30
CA ASP A 260 -23.65 -81.40 8.51
C ASP A 260 -24.86 -80.92 9.36
N GLU A 261 -25.44 -81.82 10.17
CA GLU A 261 -26.50 -81.47 11.14
C GLU A 261 -25.96 -80.52 12.22
N TYR A 262 -24.72 -80.72 12.68
CA TYR A 262 -24.05 -79.78 13.59
C TYR A 262 -23.82 -78.40 12.94
N GLY A 263 -23.41 -78.36 11.67
CA GLY A 263 -23.28 -77.14 10.90
C GLY A 263 -24.59 -76.35 10.82
N ALA A 264 -25.71 -77.02 10.54
CA ALA A 264 -27.03 -76.41 10.52
C ALA A 264 -27.43 -75.82 11.89
N VAL A 265 -27.16 -76.52 12.99
CA VAL A 265 -27.39 -76.00 14.36
C VAL A 265 -26.53 -74.78 14.65
N VAL A 266 -25.28 -74.74 14.18
CA VAL A 266 -24.39 -73.58 14.34
C VAL A 266 -24.83 -72.39 13.46
N GLU A 267 -25.33 -72.61 12.24
CA GLU A 267 -25.92 -71.55 11.43
C GLU A 267 -27.20 -71.00 12.08
N GLU A 268 -28.11 -71.85 12.56
CA GLU A 268 -29.34 -71.43 13.27
C GLU A 268 -29.03 -70.61 14.54
N LEU A 269 -28.04 -71.05 15.33
CA LEU A 269 -27.54 -70.34 16.50
C LEU A 269 -26.95 -68.96 16.14
N THR A 270 -26.24 -68.89 15.02
CA THR A 270 -25.57 -67.68 14.55
C THR A 270 -26.57 -66.67 13.97
N ASP A 271 -27.52 -67.11 13.14
CA ASP A 271 -28.54 -66.22 12.59
C ASP A 271 -29.42 -65.63 13.70
N LYS A 272 -29.83 -66.43 14.70
CA LYS A 272 -30.62 -65.91 15.83
C LYS A 272 -29.83 -64.99 16.77
N LEU A 273 -28.51 -65.15 16.85
CA LEU A 273 -27.63 -64.21 17.56
C LEU A 273 -27.55 -62.87 16.83
N VAL A 274 -27.47 -62.89 15.50
CA VAL A 274 -27.50 -61.67 14.68
C VAL A 274 -28.89 -61.02 14.75
N GLU A 275 -29.96 -61.79 14.66
CA GLU A 275 -31.35 -61.33 14.77
C GLU A 275 -31.57 -60.53 16.07
N ALA A 276 -31.16 -61.10 17.20
CA ALA A 276 -31.28 -60.49 18.53
C ALA A 276 -30.33 -59.30 18.78
N ARG A 277 -29.27 -59.13 17.98
CA ARG A 277 -28.34 -57.98 18.06
C ARG A 277 -28.60 -56.90 17.00
N THR A 278 -29.46 -57.17 16.01
CA THR A 278 -29.69 -56.27 14.85
C THR A 278 -31.17 -55.98 14.56
N ASN A 279 -32.06 -56.29 15.51
CA ASN A 279 -33.51 -56.10 15.42
C ASN A 279 -34.16 -56.79 14.20
N GLY A 280 -33.88 -58.09 14.03
CA GLY A 280 -34.62 -58.94 13.08
C GLY A 280 -33.92 -59.25 11.75
N LEU A 281 -32.64 -58.91 11.57
CA LEU A 281 -31.88 -59.25 10.35
C LEU A 281 -31.07 -60.54 10.54
N ASN A 282 -30.97 -61.34 9.48
CA ASN A 282 -30.07 -62.51 9.42
C ASN A 282 -28.64 -62.11 8.97
N GLN A 283 -27.68 -63.03 9.11
CA GLN A 283 -26.26 -62.77 8.83
C GLN A 283 -26.00 -62.37 7.37
N ARG A 284 -26.86 -62.75 6.41
CA ARG A 284 -26.71 -62.39 4.99
C ARG A 284 -27.21 -60.97 4.73
N GLN A 285 -28.39 -60.63 5.27
CA GLN A 285 -28.99 -59.29 5.15
C GLN A 285 -28.11 -58.20 5.77
N VAL A 286 -27.47 -58.48 6.91
CA VAL A 286 -26.53 -57.55 7.54
C VAL A 286 -25.32 -57.25 6.64
N ARG A 287 -24.72 -58.28 6.03
CA ARG A 287 -23.60 -58.11 5.08
C ARG A 287 -24.01 -57.31 3.84
N GLU A 288 -25.20 -57.59 3.30
CA GLU A 288 -25.74 -56.88 2.15
C GLU A 288 -25.98 -55.39 2.47
N ARG A 289 -26.56 -55.07 3.64
CA ARG A 289 -26.78 -53.67 4.04
C ARG A 289 -25.48 -52.92 4.35
N ILE A 290 -24.45 -53.59 4.89
CA ILE A 290 -23.11 -53.02 5.05
C ILE A 290 -22.53 -52.64 3.68
N SER A 291 -22.55 -53.55 2.70
CA SER A 291 -22.03 -53.29 1.35
C SER A 291 -22.72 -52.11 0.66
N GLN A 292 -24.06 -51.98 0.82
CA GLN A 292 -24.82 -50.83 0.33
C GLN A 292 -24.38 -49.51 0.99
N LEU A 293 -24.18 -49.51 2.32
CA LEU A 293 -23.74 -48.33 3.07
C LEU A 293 -22.30 -47.92 2.74
N GLU A 294 -21.40 -48.88 2.50
CA GLU A 294 -20.03 -48.62 2.05
C GLU A 294 -20.03 -47.96 0.66
N GLN A 295 -20.88 -48.43 -0.26
CA GLN A 295 -21.04 -47.83 -1.58
C GLN A 295 -21.66 -46.42 -1.52
N GLU A 296 -22.70 -46.24 -0.71
CA GLU A 296 -23.34 -44.93 -0.48
C GLU A 296 -22.35 -43.91 0.12
N CYS A 297 -21.50 -44.34 1.05
CA CYS A 297 -20.40 -43.52 1.59
C CYS A 297 -19.36 -43.15 0.51
N GLN A 298 -19.00 -44.06 -0.38
CA GLN A 298 -18.06 -43.76 -1.47
C GLN A 298 -18.64 -42.75 -2.47
N ASP A 299 -19.90 -42.91 -2.88
CA ASP A 299 -20.54 -41.98 -3.82
C ASP A 299 -20.74 -40.58 -3.23
N LEU A 300 -21.09 -40.47 -1.94
CA LEU A 300 -21.15 -39.19 -1.23
C LEU A 300 -19.78 -38.53 -1.11
N ASN A 301 -18.73 -39.30 -0.77
CA ASN A 301 -17.36 -38.80 -0.69
C ASN A 301 -16.85 -38.31 -2.05
N ASN A 302 -17.09 -39.07 -3.11
CA ASN A 302 -16.71 -38.71 -4.48
C ASN A 302 -17.40 -37.41 -4.94
N ARG A 303 -18.72 -37.29 -4.75
CA ARG A 303 -19.46 -36.04 -5.07
C ARG A 303 -18.92 -34.84 -4.31
N THR A 304 -18.71 -35.00 -3.00
CA THR A 304 -18.27 -33.92 -2.10
C THR A 304 -16.84 -33.45 -2.45
N ILE A 305 -15.90 -34.37 -2.69
CA ILE A 305 -14.52 -34.02 -3.03
C ILE A 305 -14.43 -33.37 -4.41
N GLN A 306 -15.12 -33.89 -5.43
CA GLN A 306 -15.01 -33.39 -6.79
C GLN A 306 -15.60 -31.97 -6.92
N GLN A 307 -16.86 -31.78 -6.49
CA GLN A 307 -17.55 -30.49 -6.65
C GLN A 307 -16.94 -29.38 -5.80
N CYS A 308 -16.48 -29.69 -4.58
CA CYS A 308 -15.95 -28.68 -3.67
C CYS A 308 -14.50 -28.27 -4.02
N ARG A 309 -13.69 -29.16 -4.62
CA ARG A 309 -12.31 -28.81 -5.04
C ARG A 309 -12.26 -27.92 -6.27
N GLU A 310 -12.92 -28.31 -7.35
CA GLU A 310 -12.74 -27.64 -8.65
C GLU A 310 -13.23 -26.19 -8.60
N GLN A 311 -14.43 -25.94 -8.03
CA GLN A 311 -14.99 -24.59 -7.93
C GLN A 311 -14.30 -23.72 -6.87
N SER A 312 -13.85 -24.29 -5.75
CA SER A 312 -13.20 -23.51 -4.67
C SER A 312 -11.73 -23.20 -4.99
N MET A 313 -11.00 -24.12 -5.64
CA MET A 313 -9.57 -23.93 -5.87
C MET A 313 -9.29 -22.94 -6.99
N ASP A 314 -10.02 -22.97 -8.11
CA ASP A 314 -9.79 -22.03 -9.21
C ASP A 314 -10.09 -20.59 -8.81
N ALA A 315 -11.21 -20.34 -8.12
CA ALA A 315 -11.55 -19.02 -7.57
C ALA A 315 -10.50 -18.52 -6.56
N PHE A 316 -9.91 -19.40 -5.75
CA PHE A 316 -8.84 -19.06 -4.81
C PHE A 316 -7.50 -18.79 -5.52
N VAL A 317 -7.20 -19.51 -6.60
CA VAL A 317 -6.03 -19.27 -7.46
C VAL A 317 -6.17 -17.94 -8.21
N GLU A 318 -7.34 -17.62 -8.75
CA GLU A 318 -7.65 -16.33 -9.38
C GLU A 318 -7.50 -15.18 -8.37
N THR A 319 -8.10 -15.31 -7.18
CA THR A 319 -7.94 -14.36 -6.07
C THR A 319 -6.47 -14.15 -5.68
N ILE A 320 -5.65 -15.21 -5.64
CA ILE A 320 -4.20 -15.12 -5.38
C ILE A 320 -3.48 -14.39 -6.52
N GLN A 321 -3.84 -14.64 -7.78
CA GLN A 321 -3.24 -13.95 -8.93
C GLN A 321 -3.58 -12.45 -8.92
N ASP A 322 -4.83 -12.09 -8.64
CA ASP A 322 -5.24 -10.68 -8.52
C ASP A 322 -4.56 -9.98 -7.34
N GLN A 323 -4.43 -10.63 -6.18
CA GLN A 323 -3.63 -10.09 -5.07
C GLN A 323 -2.16 -9.91 -5.46
N GLN A 324 -1.57 -10.80 -6.27
CA GLN A 324 -0.20 -10.63 -6.78
C GLN A 324 -0.10 -9.48 -7.81
N VAL A 325 -1.09 -9.30 -8.68
CA VAL A 325 -1.15 -8.18 -9.65
C VAL A 325 -1.32 -6.85 -8.92
N LEU A 326 -2.23 -6.77 -7.93
CA LEU A 326 -2.43 -5.60 -7.10
C LEU A 326 -1.17 -5.25 -6.28
N LYS A 327 -0.50 -6.26 -5.71
CA LYS A 327 0.79 -6.09 -5.00
C LYS A 327 1.89 -5.55 -5.91
N LYS A 328 1.96 -5.98 -7.19
CA LYS A 328 2.89 -5.41 -8.18
C LYS A 328 2.56 -3.94 -8.47
N LYS A 329 1.30 -3.60 -8.76
CA LYS A 329 0.85 -2.22 -8.98
C LYS A 329 1.22 -1.31 -7.79
N LEU A 330 0.90 -1.72 -6.57
CA LEU A 330 1.25 -0.97 -5.34
C LEU A 330 2.76 -0.80 -5.15
N GLN A 331 3.59 -1.77 -5.54
CA GLN A 331 5.05 -1.62 -5.54
C GLN A 331 5.56 -0.63 -6.60
N GLU A 332 4.87 -0.47 -7.73
CA GLU A 332 5.23 0.48 -8.79
C GLU A 332 4.73 1.90 -8.48
N GLU A 333 3.58 2.03 -7.82
CA GLU A 333 3.11 3.28 -7.20
C GLU A 333 4.08 3.74 -6.10
N LEU A 334 4.49 2.86 -5.17
CA LEU A 334 5.50 3.20 -4.15
C LEU A 334 6.83 3.66 -4.79
N LYS A 335 7.31 2.97 -5.83
CA LYS A 335 8.52 3.36 -6.57
C LYS A 335 8.37 4.71 -7.29
N THR A 336 7.19 5.05 -7.81
CA THR A 336 6.97 6.35 -8.48
C THR A 336 6.80 7.49 -7.47
N ILE A 337 6.06 7.28 -6.38
CA ILE A 337 5.96 8.22 -5.25
C ILE A 337 7.35 8.49 -4.65
N GLN A 338 8.18 7.48 -4.43
CA GLN A 338 9.52 7.68 -3.85
C GLN A 338 10.49 8.38 -4.82
N LYS A 339 10.34 8.20 -6.14
CA LYS A 339 11.03 9.00 -7.16
C LYS A 339 10.56 10.46 -7.18
N GLN A 340 9.27 10.72 -6.94
CA GLN A 340 8.74 12.08 -6.85
C GLN A 340 9.22 12.78 -5.57
N ALA A 341 9.16 12.11 -4.41
CA ALA A 341 9.65 12.63 -3.13
C ALA A 341 11.14 13.01 -3.21
N SER A 342 12.00 12.11 -3.70
CA SER A 342 13.44 12.38 -3.87
C SER A 342 13.78 13.40 -4.98
N LYS A 343 12.85 13.70 -5.90
CA LYS A 343 12.96 14.86 -6.81
C LYS A 343 12.63 16.16 -6.08
N ILE A 344 11.53 16.19 -5.33
CA ILE A 344 11.08 17.36 -4.56
C ILE A 344 12.11 17.74 -3.48
N GLU A 345 12.71 16.76 -2.80
CA GLU A 345 13.78 16.94 -1.84
C GLU A 345 15.02 17.62 -2.46
N LYS A 346 15.47 17.16 -3.64
CA LYS A 346 16.57 17.82 -4.36
C LYS A 346 16.22 19.23 -4.81
N GLU A 347 14.98 19.45 -5.24
CA GLU A 347 14.51 20.78 -5.64
C GLU A 347 14.38 21.74 -4.43
N TYR A 348 14.02 21.22 -3.26
CA TYR A 348 14.04 21.95 -2.00
C TYR A 348 15.47 22.41 -1.64
N TYR A 349 16.46 21.52 -1.64
CA TYR A 349 17.84 21.89 -1.35
C TYR A 349 18.42 22.87 -2.37
N LEU A 350 18.14 22.69 -3.67
CA LEU A 350 18.51 23.67 -4.70
C LEU A 350 17.90 25.06 -4.44
N ARG A 351 16.61 25.13 -4.10
CA ARG A 351 15.94 26.39 -3.74
C ARG A 351 16.49 27.00 -2.43
N GLN A 352 17.01 26.19 -1.51
CA GLN A 352 17.61 26.65 -0.26
C GLN A 352 19.00 27.29 -0.49
N ASP A 353 19.84 26.69 -1.32
CA ASP A 353 21.11 27.33 -1.76
C ASP A 353 20.83 28.63 -2.52
N ASP A 354 19.86 28.61 -3.44
CA ASP A 354 19.46 29.78 -4.23
C ASP A 354 18.90 30.91 -3.34
N TYR A 355 18.24 30.57 -2.22
CA TYR A 355 17.85 31.53 -1.18
C TYR A 355 19.08 32.14 -0.49
N TYR A 356 20.04 31.34 -0.01
CA TYR A 356 21.21 31.86 0.70
C TYR A 356 22.12 32.71 -0.20
N VAL A 357 22.26 32.36 -1.49
CA VAL A 357 22.98 33.20 -2.47
C VAL A 357 22.31 34.57 -2.62
N ARG A 358 20.97 34.62 -2.72
CA ARG A 358 20.21 35.88 -2.81
C ARG A 358 20.26 36.67 -1.51
N GLU A 359 20.19 36.02 -0.35
CA GLU A 359 20.28 36.65 0.97
C GLU A 359 21.66 37.28 1.19
N LYS A 360 22.75 36.58 0.83
CA LYS A 360 24.11 37.12 0.83
C LYS A 360 24.25 38.33 -0.10
N SER A 361 23.76 38.23 -1.34
CA SER A 361 23.77 39.36 -2.27
C SER A 361 22.94 40.55 -1.76
N LEU A 362 21.85 40.31 -1.04
CA LEU A 362 21.05 41.34 -0.38
C LEU A 362 21.80 42.03 0.76
N GLU A 363 22.60 41.31 1.57
CA GLU A 363 23.42 41.95 2.60
C GLU A 363 24.65 42.65 2.02
N GLU A 364 25.25 42.12 0.95
CA GLU A 364 26.29 42.83 0.17
C GLU A 364 25.74 44.15 -0.41
N LEU A 365 24.54 44.14 -0.97
CA LEU A 365 23.84 45.36 -1.41
C LEU A 365 23.50 46.29 -0.25
N LYS A 366 23.04 45.78 0.89
CA LYS A 366 22.83 46.60 2.10
C LYS A 366 24.13 47.22 2.60
N GLN A 367 25.26 46.51 2.53
CA GLN A 367 26.57 47.04 2.88
C GLN A 367 27.03 48.10 1.88
N GLN A 368 26.86 47.89 0.58
CA GLN A 368 27.12 48.91 -0.44
C GLN A 368 26.27 50.17 -0.23
N ILE A 369 24.98 50.03 0.10
CA ILE A 369 24.08 51.17 0.39
C ILE A 369 24.46 51.87 1.71
N LYS A 370 24.92 51.13 2.74
CA LYS A 370 25.46 51.72 3.98
C LYS A 370 26.82 52.43 3.77
N ALA A 371 27.63 51.93 2.84
CA ALA A 371 28.92 52.50 2.45
C ALA A 371 28.78 53.69 1.48
N GLN A 372 27.65 53.79 0.76
CA GLN A 372 27.21 54.99 0.06
C GLN A 372 26.76 56.07 1.05
N GLN A 373 27.70 56.58 1.83
CA GLN A 373 27.56 57.87 2.52
C GLN A 373 27.67 59.01 1.49
N VAL A 374 26.73 59.05 0.54
CA VAL A 374 26.44 60.29 -0.18
C VAL A 374 25.64 61.15 0.78
N ASP A 375 26.28 62.16 1.36
CA ASP A 375 25.58 63.05 2.27
C ASP A 375 24.45 63.78 1.55
N ILE A 376 23.45 64.25 2.31
CA ILE A 376 22.35 65.06 1.78
C ILE A 376 22.93 66.33 1.11
N THR A 377 24.05 66.86 1.65
CA THR A 377 24.83 67.94 1.01
C THR A 377 25.37 67.53 -0.36
N GLU A 378 26.13 66.45 -0.48
CA GLU A 378 26.70 65.96 -1.74
C GLU A 378 25.62 65.65 -2.80
N ARG A 379 24.48 65.06 -2.38
CA ARG A 379 23.33 64.84 -3.26
C ARG A 379 22.81 66.18 -3.82
N ASP A 380 22.69 67.18 -2.95
CA ASP A 380 22.16 68.48 -3.34
C ASP A 380 23.20 69.33 -4.10
N GLU A 381 24.50 69.12 -3.88
CA GLU A 381 25.58 69.62 -4.74
C GLU A 381 25.55 68.99 -6.14
N ILE A 382 25.28 67.69 -6.26
CA ILE A 382 25.08 67.02 -7.56
C ILE A 382 23.83 67.57 -8.26
N ILE A 383 22.73 67.79 -7.55
CA ILE A 383 21.49 68.38 -8.11
C ILE A 383 21.73 69.85 -8.52
N ASN A 384 22.46 70.63 -7.72
CA ASN A 384 22.88 71.99 -8.04
C ASN A 384 23.80 71.99 -9.27
N THR A 385 24.76 71.06 -9.37
CA THR A 385 25.67 70.90 -10.51
C THR A 385 24.92 70.50 -11.79
N ILE A 386 23.92 69.63 -11.69
CA ILE A 386 23.02 69.31 -12.82
C ILE A 386 22.22 70.56 -13.24
N THR A 387 21.81 71.40 -12.28
CA THR A 387 21.00 72.60 -12.53
C THR A 387 21.84 73.73 -13.13
N THR A 388 23.05 73.98 -12.63
CA THR A 388 23.99 74.93 -13.24
C THR A 388 24.42 74.48 -14.63
N ASN A 389 24.66 73.18 -14.85
CA ASN A 389 24.95 72.65 -16.18
C ASN A 389 23.75 72.77 -17.16
N LYS A 390 22.51 72.59 -16.70
CA LYS A 390 21.30 72.85 -17.52
C LYS A 390 21.17 74.34 -17.89
N ASN A 391 21.42 75.23 -16.93
CA ASN A 391 21.39 76.67 -17.15
C ASN A 391 22.51 77.11 -18.11
N LEU A 392 23.73 76.57 -17.94
CA LEU A 392 24.87 76.78 -18.83
C LEU A 392 24.58 76.25 -20.24
N LEU A 393 24.02 75.05 -20.39
CA LEU A 393 23.63 74.50 -21.69
C LEU A 393 22.59 75.38 -22.39
N THR A 394 21.62 75.92 -21.63
CA THR A 394 20.60 76.84 -22.15
C THR A 394 21.22 78.18 -22.58
N ALA A 395 22.11 78.75 -21.76
CA ALA A 395 22.85 79.96 -22.11
C ALA A 395 23.77 79.76 -23.33
N LYS A 396 24.43 78.60 -23.45
CA LYS A 396 25.24 78.24 -24.63
C LYS A 396 24.38 78.07 -25.88
N ARG A 397 23.20 77.45 -25.79
CA ARG A 397 22.23 77.38 -26.91
C ARG A 397 21.75 78.76 -27.35
N LEU A 398 21.42 79.64 -26.40
CA LEU A 398 21.07 81.05 -26.70
C LEU A 398 22.25 81.79 -27.34
N THR A 399 23.48 81.56 -26.85
CA THR A 399 24.69 82.13 -27.45
C THR A 399 24.90 81.64 -28.89
N VAL A 400 24.67 80.35 -29.17
CA VAL A 400 24.73 79.79 -30.54
C VAL A 400 23.67 80.43 -31.43
N SER A 401 22.40 80.50 -30.99
CA SER A 401 21.34 81.13 -31.79
C SER A 401 21.59 82.62 -32.06
N ASN A 402 22.13 83.37 -31.09
CA ASN A 402 22.55 84.75 -31.27
C ASN A 402 23.75 84.87 -32.24
N LEU A 403 24.67 83.91 -32.24
CA LEU A 403 25.78 83.84 -33.19
C LEU A 403 25.33 83.41 -34.60
N GLU A 404 24.32 82.56 -34.73
CA GLU A 404 23.68 82.19 -36.00
C GLU A 404 22.97 83.41 -36.60
N GLN A 405 22.14 84.12 -35.81
CA GLN A 405 21.52 85.38 -36.23
C GLN A 405 22.57 86.40 -36.64
N SER A 406 23.59 86.62 -35.81
CA SER A 406 24.69 87.53 -36.14
C SER A 406 25.46 87.08 -37.38
N SER A 407 25.60 85.78 -37.64
CA SER A 407 26.21 85.25 -38.86
C SER A 407 25.39 85.59 -40.11
N TYR A 408 24.05 85.49 -40.04
CA TYR A 408 23.17 85.97 -41.11
C TYR A 408 23.27 87.49 -41.29
N ASP A 409 23.32 88.27 -40.21
CA ASP A 409 23.48 89.72 -40.26
C ASP A 409 24.83 90.12 -40.89
N HIS A 410 25.90 89.40 -40.58
CA HIS A 410 27.22 89.56 -41.21
C HIS A 410 27.21 89.12 -42.69
N GLN A 411 26.51 88.04 -43.05
CA GLN A 411 26.34 87.63 -44.44
C GLN A 411 25.59 88.70 -45.25
N ILE A 412 24.57 89.33 -44.66
CA ILE A 412 23.85 90.47 -45.23
C ILE A 412 24.77 91.70 -45.34
N ALA A 413 25.59 91.98 -44.32
CA ALA A 413 26.56 93.08 -44.33
C ALA A 413 27.64 92.90 -45.40
N VAL A 414 28.24 91.71 -45.52
CA VAL A 414 29.17 91.33 -46.60
C VAL A 414 28.50 91.50 -47.96
N SER A 415 27.26 91.03 -48.12
CA SER A 415 26.50 91.22 -49.37
C SER A 415 26.29 92.70 -49.73
N ARG A 416 26.02 93.55 -48.73
CA ARG A 416 25.91 95.01 -48.90
C ARG A 416 27.26 95.66 -49.24
N LEU A 417 28.35 95.22 -48.61
CA LEU A 417 29.70 95.74 -48.85
C LEU A 417 30.25 95.31 -50.21
N ILE A 418 29.94 94.11 -50.69
CA ILE A 418 30.21 93.67 -52.06
C ILE A 418 29.48 94.59 -53.06
N LYS A 419 28.19 94.86 -52.84
CA LYS A 419 27.44 95.82 -53.67
C LYS A 419 28.04 97.22 -53.62
N GLN A 420 28.50 97.68 -52.45
CA GLN A 420 29.19 98.96 -52.31
C GLN A 420 30.53 98.99 -53.05
N LYS A 421 31.33 97.91 -53.01
CA LYS A 421 32.57 97.76 -53.78
C LYS A 421 32.30 97.88 -55.29
N TYR A 422 31.28 97.19 -55.80
CA TYR A 422 30.87 97.34 -57.21
C TYR A 422 30.43 98.76 -57.55
N ASN A 423 29.65 99.42 -56.68
CA ASN A 423 29.23 100.82 -56.90
C ASN A 423 30.42 101.79 -56.92
N VAL A 424 31.42 101.62 -56.03
CA VAL A 424 32.63 102.45 -55.99
C VAL A 424 33.48 102.24 -57.25
N ILE A 425 33.69 100.99 -57.68
CA ILE A 425 34.41 100.68 -58.92
C ILE A 425 33.67 101.29 -60.13
N SER A 426 32.33 101.18 -60.17
CA SER A 426 31.52 101.78 -61.23
C SER A 426 31.66 103.31 -61.25
N SER A 427 31.62 103.95 -60.07
CA SER A 427 31.78 105.40 -59.94
C SER A 427 33.18 105.86 -60.38
N LEU A 428 34.24 105.16 -59.97
CA LEU A 428 35.61 105.41 -60.38
C LEU A 428 35.76 105.30 -61.91
N ASN A 429 35.25 104.23 -62.51
CA ASN A 429 35.26 104.05 -63.97
C ASN A 429 34.49 105.16 -64.70
N THR A 430 33.35 105.60 -64.17
CA THR A 430 32.59 106.74 -64.71
C THR A 430 33.36 108.06 -64.60
N ASN A 431 34.03 108.32 -63.48
CA ASN A 431 34.83 109.53 -63.29
C ASN A 431 36.10 109.51 -64.17
N LEU A 432 36.78 108.38 -64.30
CA LEU A 432 37.91 108.20 -65.22
C LEU A 432 37.48 108.39 -66.69
N HIS A 433 36.30 107.90 -67.09
CA HIS A 433 35.74 108.20 -68.42
C HIS A 433 35.33 109.67 -68.59
N ARG A 434 34.88 110.36 -67.53
CA ARG A 434 34.63 111.82 -67.58
C ARG A 434 35.95 112.57 -67.77
N MET A 435 36.96 112.27 -66.95
CA MET A 435 38.30 112.85 -67.07
C MET A 435 38.92 112.61 -68.45
N ALA A 436 38.84 111.38 -68.99
CA ALA A 436 39.34 111.06 -70.33
C ALA A 436 38.59 111.79 -71.46
N ASN A 437 37.30 112.14 -71.27
CA ASN A 437 36.59 113.01 -72.22
C ASN A 437 36.95 114.49 -72.05
N ASN A 438 37.15 114.95 -70.80
CA ASN A 438 37.64 116.30 -70.48
C ASN A 438 39.11 116.53 -70.93
N LEU A 439 39.87 115.47 -71.17
CA LEU A 439 41.25 115.52 -71.69
C LEU A 439 41.33 115.51 -73.23
N LYS A 440 40.20 115.61 -73.94
CA LYS A 440 40.19 116.04 -75.36
C LYS A 440 40.69 117.49 -75.46
N PRO A 441 41.39 117.88 -76.54
CA PRO A 441 42.38 118.95 -76.50
C PRO A 441 41.81 120.28 -76.01
N LEU A 442 42.21 120.67 -74.79
CA LEU A 442 41.61 121.79 -74.06
C LEU A 442 42.23 123.16 -74.36
N ILE A 443 43.21 123.21 -75.28
CA ILE A 443 43.81 124.44 -75.77
C ILE A 443 43.76 124.40 -77.30
N HIS A 444 42.93 125.26 -77.89
CA HIS A 444 42.92 125.54 -79.31
C HIS A 444 43.57 126.92 -79.52
N PHE A 445 44.79 126.92 -80.04
CA PHE A 445 45.59 128.12 -80.28
C PHE A 445 45.83 128.26 -81.79
N GLU A 446 45.10 129.18 -82.42
CA GLU A 446 45.43 129.66 -83.76
C GLU A 446 46.43 130.80 -83.63
N ALA A 447 47.64 130.61 -84.18
CA ALA A 447 48.69 131.61 -84.14
C ALA A 447 48.35 132.77 -85.10
N PRO A 448 48.23 134.03 -84.64
CA PRO A 448 47.97 135.16 -85.53
C PRO A 448 49.17 135.43 -86.45
N MET A 449 48.90 135.75 -87.71
CA MET A 449 49.94 136.22 -88.63
C MET A 449 50.36 137.66 -88.28
N LEU A 450 51.59 137.80 -87.79
CA LEU A 450 52.25 139.09 -87.58
C LEU A 450 52.97 139.52 -88.88
N ASP A 451 52.57 140.63 -89.49
CA ASP A 451 53.35 141.24 -90.58
C ASP A 451 54.39 142.23 -90.04
N LEU A 452 55.64 141.74 -89.99
CA LEU A 452 56.82 142.46 -89.54
C LEU A 452 57.32 143.54 -90.53
N LYS A 453 56.61 143.80 -91.64
CA LYS A 453 56.96 144.82 -92.64
C LYS A 453 56.14 146.10 -92.57
N THR A 454 55.24 146.21 -91.59
CA THR A 454 54.40 147.39 -91.39
C THR A 454 55.22 148.58 -90.85
N GLU A 455 55.17 149.73 -91.54
CA GLU A 455 55.77 150.98 -91.05
C GLU A 455 55.01 151.55 -89.84
N ASN A 456 53.78 151.07 -89.58
CA ASN A 456 52.95 151.47 -88.45
C ASN A 456 53.32 150.71 -87.17
N TYR A 457 54.46 151.09 -86.57
CA TYR A 457 54.95 150.52 -85.30
C TYR A 457 53.93 150.54 -84.15
N ALA A 458 52.91 151.42 -84.18
CA ALA A 458 51.87 151.48 -83.15
C ALA A 458 50.90 150.29 -83.23
N GLU A 459 50.49 149.89 -84.43
CA GLU A 459 49.62 148.71 -84.64
C GLU A 459 50.38 147.42 -84.31
N LEU A 460 51.62 147.27 -84.80
CA LEU A 460 52.46 146.12 -84.45
C LEU A 460 52.73 146.01 -82.94
N HIS A 461 52.89 147.13 -82.23
CA HIS A 461 53.01 147.11 -80.78
C HIS A 461 51.70 146.69 -80.09
N GLN A 462 50.56 147.17 -80.58
CA GLN A 462 49.25 146.78 -80.05
C GLN A 462 48.96 145.29 -80.30
N ASP A 463 49.34 144.73 -81.45
CA ASP A 463 49.15 143.30 -81.74
C ASP A 463 50.11 142.41 -80.94
N LEU A 464 51.35 142.85 -80.69
CA LEU A 464 52.24 142.17 -79.76
C LEU A 464 51.73 142.23 -78.31
N LEU A 465 51.08 143.32 -77.89
CA LEU A 465 50.37 143.41 -76.61
C LEU A 465 49.14 142.48 -76.57
N ASN A 466 48.34 142.44 -77.64
CA ASN A 466 47.17 141.56 -77.77
C ASN A 466 47.59 140.08 -77.68
N LEU A 467 48.63 139.69 -78.44
CA LEU A 467 49.20 138.35 -78.41
C LEU A 467 49.82 138.02 -77.05
N LYS A 468 50.50 138.96 -76.40
CA LYS A 468 51.00 138.76 -75.03
C LYS A 468 49.84 138.50 -74.06
N VAL A 469 48.80 139.31 -74.07
CA VAL A 469 47.61 139.12 -73.21
C VAL A 469 46.92 137.79 -73.52
N HIS A 470 46.89 137.35 -74.77
CA HIS A 470 46.36 136.03 -75.15
C HIS A 470 47.25 134.88 -74.65
N LEU A 471 48.58 135.00 -74.73
CA LEU A 471 49.53 134.03 -74.17
C LEU A 471 49.47 133.97 -72.64
N ASP A 472 49.50 135.12 -71.96
CA ASP A 472 49.35 135.23 -70.50
C ASP A 472 48.02 134.59 -70.06
N ARG A 473 46.94 134.79 -70.83
CA ARG A 473 45.65 134.12 -70.62
C ARG A 473 45.76 132.60 -70.79
N VAL A 474 46.26 132.11 -71.92
CA VAL A 474 46.38 130.66 -72.19
C VAL A 474 47.27 129.97 -71.15
N LEU A 475 48.36 130.61 -70.72
CA LEU A 475 49.21 130.12 -69.63
C LEU A 475 48.49 130.12 -68.27
N SER A 476 47.64 131.11 -67.99
CA SER A 476 46.82 131.13 -66.77
C SER A 476 45.73 130.04 -66.78
N GLU A 477 45.08 129.80 -67.93
CA GLU A 477 44.09 128.73 -68.11
C GLU A 477 44.78 127.36 -67.98
N GLN A 478 45.92 127.15 -68.64
CA GLN A 478 46.74 125.94 -68.51
C GLN A 478 47.19 125.69 -67.05
N THR A 479 47.61 126.74 -66.34
CA THR A 479 48.01 126.64 -64.92
C THR A 479 46.82 126.29 -64.03
N SER A 480 45.64 126.86 -64.30
CA SER A 480 44.41 126.53 -63.58
C SER A 480 43.99 125.06 -63.81
N ILE A 481 44.07 124.58 -65.06
CA ILE A 481 43.81 123.18 -65.42
C ILE A 481 44.78 122.24 -64.68
N TYR A 482 46.08 122.56 -64.63
CA TYR A 482 47.05 121.74 -63.88
C TYR A 482 46.78 121.76 -62.36
N SER A 483 46.37 122.88 -61.76
CA SER A 483 45.99 122.93 -60.34
C SER A 483 44.79 122.04 -60.06
N GLN A 484 43.72 122.17 -60.86
CA GLN A 484 42.51 121.36 -60.74
C GLN A 484 42.80 119.86 -60.90
N LEU A 485 43.61 119.48 -61.90
CA LEU A 485 43.98 118.09 -62.14
C LEU A 485 44.85 117.51 -60.99
N ASN A 486 45.75 118.31 -60.41
CA ASN A 486 46.54 117.93 -59.25
C ASN A 486 45.69 117.81 -57.97
N GLU A 487 44.69 118.68 -57.79
CA GLU A 487 43.71 118.59 -56.70
C GLU A 487 42.81 117.36 -56.83
N GLU A 488 42.32 117.04 -58.05
CA GLU A 488 41.58 115.81 -58.33
C GLU A 488 42.46 114.55 -58.12
N GLN A 489 43.73 114.57 -58.55
CA GLN A 489 44.69 113.49 -58.28
C GLN A 489 44.87 113.28 -56.76
N CYS A 490 45.17 114.34 -56.01
CA CYS A 490 45.31 114.28 -54.55
C CYS A 490 44.04 113.79 -53.84
N ALA A 491 42.84 114.12 -54.37
CA ALA A 491 41.58 113.62 -53.85
C ALA A 491 41.37 112.13 -54.15
N LEU A 492 41.73 111.67 -55.36
CA LEU A 492 41.64 110.27 -55.77
C LEU A 492 42.64 109.36 -55.04
N GLU A 493 43.88 109.82 -54.83
CA GLU A 493 44.90 109.09 -54.06
C GLU A 493 44.47 108.85 -52.61
N ARG A 494 43.86 109.86 -51.97
CA ARG A 494 43.25 109.72 -50.64
C ARG A 494 42.11 108.70 -50.64
N GLN A 495 41.20 108.78 -51.61
CA GLN A 495 40.09 107.82 -51.73
C GLN A 495 40.58 106.38 -51.99
N LEU A 496 41.66 106.20 -52.77
CA LEU A 496 42.27 104.90 -53.03
C LEU A 496 42.88 104.31 -51.74
N SER A 497 43.61 105.13 -50.98
CA SER A 497 44.16 104.73 -49.66
C SER A 497 43.05 104.30 -48.68
N ASP A 498 42.00 105.10 -48.57
CA ASP A 498 40.81 104.82 -47.74
C ASP A 498 40.13 103.49 -48.13
N VAL A 499 40.00 103.22 -49.43
CA VAL A 499 39.44 101.97 -49.95
C VAL A 499 40.37 100.79 -49.69
N GLN A 500 41.69 100.97 -49.80
CA GLN A 500 42.67 99.93 -49.53
C GLN A 500 42.69 99.52 -48.05
N ILE A 501 42.62 100.48 -47.12
CA ILE A 501 42.53 100.20 -45.67
C ILE A 501 41.25 99.39 -45.36
N ARG A 502 40.11 99.79 -45.94
CA ARG A 502 38.82 99.08 -45.80
C ARG A 502 38.88 97.67 -46.42
N TYR A 503 39.54 97.50 -47.56
CA TYR A 503 39.77 96.19 -48.19
C TYR A 503 40.56 95.25 -47.28
N ASN A 504 41.75 95.67 -46.83
CA ASN A 504 42.62 94.87 -45.96
C ASN A 504 41.91 94.45 -44.66
N THR A 505 41.10 95.35 -44.09
CA THR A 505 40.32 95.08 -42.87
C THR A 505 39.25 94.01 -43.09
N LEU A 506 38.55 94.05 -44.23
CA LEU A 506 37.54 93.06 -44.60
C LEU A 506 38.16 91.69 -44.95
N GLU A 507 39.30 91.69 -45.63
CA GLU A 507 40.05 90.46 -45.98
C GLU A 507 40.50 89.71 -44.72
N LYS A 508 41.03 90.42 -43.71
CA LYS A 508 41.37 89.84 -42.41
C LYS A 508 40.16 89.25 -41.70
N SER A 509 39.04 89.98 -41.64
CA SER A 509 37.81 89.52 -40.99
C SER A 509 37.20 88.29 -41.67
N LEU A 510 37.27 88.22 -43.01
CA LEU A 510 36.86 87.06 -43.79
C LEU A 510 37.71 85.82 -43.46
N GLN A 511 39.04 85.99 -43.36
CA GLN A 511 39.95 84.89 -43.04
C GLN A 511 39.70 84.33 -41.63
N GLU A 512 39.48 85.19 -40.64
CA GLU A 512 39.12 84.80 -39.27
C GLU A 512 37.80 84.01 -39.21
N ALA A 513 36.81 84.39 -40.02
CA ALA A 513 35.55 83.65 -40.15
C ALA A 513 35.73 82.26 -40.79
N ILE A 514 36.57 82.14 -41.83
CA ILE A 514 36.87 80.86 -42.50
C ILE A 514 37.52 79.86 -41.54
N SER A 515 38.56 80.28 -40.81
CA SER A 515 39.23 79.39 -39.84
C SER A 515 38.30 78.91 -38.73
N ARG A 516 37.37 79.77 -38.27
CA ARG A 516 36.35 79.41 -37.28
C ARG A 516 35.34 78.40 -37.83
N TYR A 517 34.94 78.53 -39.09
CA TYR A 517 34.06 77.56 -39.76
C TYR A 517 34.71 76.18 -39.88
N GLU A 518 35.98 76.09 -40.27
CA GLU A 518 36.70 74.81 -40.34
C GLU A 518 36.82 74.11 -38.98
N GLN A 519 37.06 74.87 -37.90
CA GLN A 519 37.13 74.32 -36.54
C GLN A 519 35.77 73.70 -36.12
N LEU A 520 34.66 74.39 -36.40
CA LEU A 520 33.31 73.91 -36.13
C LEU A 520 32.95 72.67 -36.99
N LYS A 521 33.39 72.64 -38.26
CA LYS A 521 33.22 71.48 -39.13
C LYS A 521 33.90 70.23 -38.55
N LYS A 522 35.15 70.34 -38.12
CA LYS A 522 35.90 69.22 -37.49
C LYS A 522 35.24 68.75 -36.19
N GLN A 523 34.74 69.66 -35.35
CA GLN A 523 33.99 69.30 -34.14
C GLN A 523 32.69 68.54 -34.46
N ARG A 524 31.95 68.95 -35.50
CA ARG A 524 30.74 68.26 -35.98
C ARG A 524 31.04 66.84 -36.46
N GLU A 525 32.14 66.62 -37.17
CA GLU A 525 32.54 65.31 -37.69
C GLU A 525 32.87 64.32 -36.55
N VAL A 526 33.58 64.76 -35.50
CA VAL A 526 33.85 63.94 -34.30
C VAL A 526 32.56 63.56 -33.57
N LEU A 527 31.63 64.50 -33.39
CA LEU A 527 30.34 64.24 -32.74
C LEU A 527 29.47 63.23 -33.53
N ILE A 528 29.53 63.25 -34.85
CA ILE A 528 28.84 62.26 -35.71
C ILE A 528 29.44 60.86 -35.52
N GLN A 529 30.77 60.74 -35.44
CA GLN A 529 31.42 59.45 -35.18
C GLN A 529 31.03 58.87 -33.81
N GLN A 530 31.01 59.71 -32.77
CA GLN A 530 30.58 59.30 -31.41
C GLN A 530 29.10 58.86 -31.38
N LEU A 531 28.21 59.60 -32.06
CA LEU A 531 26.80 59.25 -32.15
C LEU A 531 26.58 57.90 -32.86
N ASN A 532 27.32 57.64 -33.94
CA ASN A 532 27.25 56.38 -34.68
C ASN A 532 27.73 55.18 -33.86
N ALA A 533 28.79 55.35 -33.06
CA ALA A 533 29.30 54.30 -32.17
C ALA A 533 28.25 53.90 -31.11
N ILE A 534 27.67 54.89 -30.42
CA ILE A 534 26.61 54.68 -29.41
C ILE A 534 25.36 54.05 -30.05
N SER A 535 25.00 54.46 -31.26
CA SER A 535 23.88 53.87 -32.02
C SER A 535 24.11 52.40 -32.34
N ALA A 536 25.33 52.02 -32.77
CA ALA A 536 25.70 50.65 -33.05
C ALA A 536 25.70 49.76 -31.79
N GLU A 537 26.28 50.24 -30.69
CA GLU A 537 26.28 49.55 -29.40
C GLU A 537 24.85 49.31 -28.88
N ASN A 538 24.00 50.34 -28.89
CA ASN A 538 22.60 50.23 -28.48
C ASN A 538 21.80 49.29 -29.40
N SER A 539 22.10 49.25 -30.70
CA SER A 539 21.48 48.31 -31.64
C SER A 539 21.84 46.86 -31.33
N GLN A 540 23.12 46.57 -31.02
CA GLN A 540 23.55 45.24 -30.57
C GLN A 540 22.93 44.87 -29.21
N ALA A 541 22.82 45.83 -28.29
CA ALA A 541 22.19 45.62 -26.99
C ALA A 541 20.68 45.34 -27.09
N SER A 542 19.98 45.93 -28.07
CA SER A 542 18.58 45.58 -28.36
C SER A 542 18.48 44.16 -28.93
N ALA A 543 19.27 43.84 -29.98
CA ALA A 543 19.22 42.53 -30.62
C ALA A 543 19.42 41.37 -29.63
N ARG A 544 20.40 41.46 -28.73
CA ARG A 544 20.62 40.46 -27.67
C ARG A 544 19.41 40.30 -26.74
N LYS A 545 18.70 41.39 -26.41
CA LYS A 545 17.49 41.36 -25.58
C LYS A 545 16.27 40.82 -26.33
N ASP A 546 16.18 41.05 -27.63
CA ASP A 546 15.17 40.44 -28.49
C ASP A 546 15.39 38.93 -28.62
N ASP A 547 16.63 38.46 -28.82
CA ASP A 547 16.99 37.05 -28.82
C ASP A 547 16.70 36.37 -27.47
N GLU A 548 17.11 37.00 -26.36
CA GLU A 548 16.78 36.52 -25.00
C GLU A 548 15.27 36.42 -24.76
N ARG A 549 14.47 37.38 -25.26
CA ARG A 549 13.01 37.32 -25.14
C ARG A 549 12.46 36.15 -25.96
N ILE A 550 12.87 36.02 -27.22
CA ILE A 550 12.42 34.93 -28.11
C ILE A 550 12.74 33.55 -27.51
N GLN A 551 13.90 33.40 -26.87
CA GLN A 551 14.25 32.15 -26.19
C GLN A 551 13.35 31.87 -24.98
N LYS A 552 13.13 32.85 -24.11
CA LYS A 552 12.22 32.72 -22.94
C LYS A 552 10.76 32.50 -23.37
N GLU A 553 10.31 33.10 -24.47
CA GLU A 553 8.99 32.89 -25.05
C GLU A 553 8.78 31.41 -25.47
N ARG A 554 9.80 30.79 -26.10
CA ARG A 554 9.78 29.35 -26.47
C ARG A 554 9.73 28.45 -25.24
N GLU A 555 10.51 28.75 -24.21
CA GLU A 555 10.52 28.00 -22.95
C GLU A 555 9.16 28.08 -22.25
N ILE A 556 8.50 29.25 -22.23
CA ILE A 556 7.15 29.42 -21.70
C ILE A 556 6.12 28.59 -22.51
N VAL A 557 6.24 28.52 -23.84
CA VAL A 557 5.35 27.68 -24.67
C VAL A 557 5.54 26.19 -24.36
N GLN A 558 6.78 25.70 -24.27
CA GLN A 558 7.06 24.30 -23.91
C GLN A 558 6.55 23.94 -22.50
N LEU A 559 6.72 24.84 -21.53
CA LEU A 559 6.20 24.64 -20.17
C LEU A 559 4.66 24.61 -20.13
N ARG A 560 3.98 25.45 -20.92
CA ARG A 560 2.52 25.42 -21.05
C ARG A 560 2.03 24.11 -21.66
N GLU A 561 2.68 23.63 -22.71
CA GLU A 561 2.33 22.35 -23.35
C GLU A 561 2.52 21.17 -22.38
N GLN A 562 3.61 21.17 -21.59
CA GLN A 562 3.80 20.19 -20.52
C GLN A 562 2.73 20.30 -19.42
N CYS A 563 2.32 21.51 -19.02
CA CYS A 563 1.20 21.69 -18.09
C CYS A 563 -0.10 21.10 -18.64
N GLU A 564 -0.47 21.38 -19.89
CA GLU A 564 -1.69 20.86 -20.51
C GLU A 564 -1.66 19.32 -20.66
N GLN A 565 -0.50 18.73 -20.97
CA GLN A 565 -0.31 17.28 -20.97
C GLN A 565 -0.47 16.68 -19.56
N ASN A 566 0.06 17.34 -18.53
CA ASN A 566 -0.08 16.93 -17.13
C ASN A 566 -1.53 17.05 -16.64
N GLU A 567 -2.26 18.11 -16.99
CA GLU A 567 -3.69 18.26 -16.68
C GLU A 567 -4.53 17.14 -17.30
N LYS A 568 -4.28 16.80 -18.57
CA LYS A 568 -4.95 15.67 -19.25
C LYS A 568 -4.63 14.33 -18.58
N ALA A 569 -3.40 14.14 -18.09
CA ALA A 569 -3.02 12.95 -17.33
C ALA A 569 -3.73 12.88 -15.96
N ILE A 570 -3.78 14.00 -15.22
CA ILE A 570 -4.50 14.10 -13.94
C ILE A 570 -6.00 13.86 -14.12
N ALA A 571 -6.60 14.39 -15.20
CA ALA A 571 -8.01 14.15 -15.53
C ALA A 571 -8.28 12.66 -15.78
N LYS A 572 -7.43 11.98 -16.58
CA LYS A 572 -7.51 10.52 -16.77
C LYS A 572 -7.43 9.74 -15.46
N LEU A 573 -6.39 9.99 -14.66
CA LEU A 573 -6.18 9.33 -13.36
C LEU A 573 -7.34 9.58 -12.39
N THR A 574 -7.99 10.75 -12.46
CA THR A 574 -9.18 11.08 -11.66
C THR A 574 -10.39 10.24 -12.08
N VAL A 575 -10.62 10.07 -13.39
CA VAL A 575 -11.70 9.21 -13.92
C VAL A 575 -11.43 7.72 -13.61
N GLU A 576 -10.19 7.26 -13.77
CA GLU A 576 -9.79 5.88 -13.42
C GLU A 576 -9.96 5.61 -11.93
N LYS A 577 -9.56 6.56 -11.07
CA LYS A 577 -9.80 6.50 -9.60
C LYS A 577 -11.28 6.46 -9.26
N GLN A 578 -12.12 7.28 -9.90
CA GLN A 578 -13.57 7.27 -9.68
C GLN A 578 -14.20 5.94 -10.10
N LYS A 579 -13.80 5.39 -11.26
CA LYS A 579 -14.25 4.08 -11.73
C LYS A 579 -13.86 2.97 -10.75
N LEU A 580 -12.59 2.92 -10.32
CA LEU A 580 -12.10 1.94 -9.35
C LEU A 580 -12.85 2.05 -8.02
N MET A 581 -13.05 3.27 -7.51
CA MET A 581 -13.80 3.51 -6.28
C MET A 581 -15.27 3.04 -6.38
N ALA A 582 -15.91 3.20 -7.54
CA ALA A 582 -17.26 2.67 -7.77
C ALA A 582 -17.29 1.13 -7.84
N GLN A 583 -16.31 0.50 -8.49
CA GLN A 583 -16.20 -0.97 -8.56
C GLN A 583 -16.01 -1.59 -7.17
N ASN A 584 -15.05 -1.07 -6.38
CA ASN A 584 -14.81 -1.56 -5.02
C ASN A 584 -16.01 -1.39 -4.08
N LEU A 585 -16.83 -0.35 -4.29
CA LEU A 585 -18.02 -0.07 -3.49
C LEU A 585 -19.17 -1.05 -3.85
N GLU A 586 -19.30 -1.39 -5.13
CA GLU A 586 -20.23 -2.42 -5.61
C GLU A 586 -19.83 -3.83 -5.13
N GLU A 587 -18.54 -4.19 -5.16
CA GLU A 587 -18.04 -5.43 -4.53
C GLU A 587 -18.37 -5.47 -3.03
N CYS A 588 -18.16 -4.36 -2.31
CA CYS A 588 -18.52 -4.25 -0.90
C CYS A 588 -20.03 -4.41 -0.66
N HIS A 589 -20.90 -3.92 -1.56
CA HIS A 589 -22.34 -4.17 -1.50
C HIS A 589 -22.67 -5.66 -1.71
N GLN A 590 -22.09 -6.30 -2.73
CA GLN A 590 -22.34 -7.70 -3.06
C GLN A 590 -21.94 -8.64 -1.91
N ILE A 591 -20.74 -8.45 -1.34
CA ILE A 591 -20.27 -9.17 -0.15
C ILE A 591 -21.21 -8.96 1.06
N LEU A 592 -21.77 -7.74 1.21
CA LEU A 592 -22.67 -7.42 2.32
C LEU A 592 -24.08 -8.01 2.12
N THR A 593 -24.57 -8.15 0.89
CA THR A 593 -25.80 -8.91 0.59
C THR A 593 -25.61 -10.41 0.76
N GLU A 594 -24.49 -10.99 0.31
CA GLU A 594 -24.15 -12.41 0.53
C GLU A 594 -24.05 -12.71 2.05
N LYS A 595 -23.35 -11.85 2.82
CA LYS A 595 -23.25 -12.00 4.27
C LYS A 595 -24.63 -11.95 4.95
N LYS A 596 -25.55 -11.08 4.48
CA LYS A 596 -26.94 -11.04 4.99
C LYS A 596 -27.73 -12.30 4.62
N ARG A 597 -27.53 -12.85 3.41
CA ARG A 597 -28.14 -14.12 2.97
C ARG A 597 -27.70 -15.27 3.88
N LEU A 598 -26.40 -15.44 4.05
CA LEU A 598 -25.79 -16.45 4.93
C LEU A 598 -26.18 -16.26 6.39
N GLN A 599 -26.25 -15.01 6.88
CA GLN A 599 -26.71 -14.73 8.26
C GLN A 599 -28.16 -15.20 8.46
N LYS A 600 -29.07 -14.88 7.53
CA LYS A 600 -30.46 -15.35 7.61
C LYS A 600 -30.54 -16.88 7.57
N GLU A 601 -29.80 -17.51 6.67
CA GLU A 601 -29.73 -18.97 6.49
C GLU A 601 -29.13 -19.71 7.72
N VAL A 602 -28.30 -19.02 8.52
CA VAL A 602 -27.83 -19.49 9.83
C VAL A 602 -28.86 -19.23 10.93
N THR A 603 -29.50 -18.06 10.97
CA THR A 603 -30.56 -17.75 11.94
C THR A 603 -31.73 -18.73 11.83
N GLU A 604 -32.21 -19.02 10.61
CA GLU A 604 -33.28 -20.00 10.38
C GLU A 604 -32.89 -21.43 10.84
N LYS A 605 -31.60 -21.79 10.80
CA LYS A 605 -31.10 -23.05 11.35
C LYS A 605 -30.97 -23.04 12.88
N ILE A 606 -30.60 -21.90 13.47
CA ILE A 606 -30.58 -21.74 14.92
C ILE A 606 -32.01 -21.80 15.47
N GLU A 607 -32.96 -21.07 14.90
CA GLU A 607 -34.38 -21.11 15.27
C GLU A 607 -34.96 -22.53 15.15
N ALA A 608 -34.60 -23.28 14.10
CA ALA A 608 -34.99 -24.69 13.95
C ALA A 608 -34.34 -25.61 15.00
N MET A 609 -33.09 -25.37 15.39
CA MET A 609 -32.42 -26.13 16.46
C MET A 609 -32.97 -25.77 17.85
N GLU A 610 -33.25 -24.50 18.11
CA GLU A 610 -33.86 -24.02 19.36
C GLU A 610 -35.29 -24.56 19.52
N ALA A 611 -36.06 -24.67 18.44
CA ALA A 611 -37.37 -25.34 18.46
C ALA A 611 -37.25 -26.83 18.84
N VAL A 612 -36.30 -27.56 18.24
CA VAL A 612 -36.04 -28.97 18.58
C VAL A 612 -35.53 -29.13 20.02
N ILE A 613 -34.67 -28.23 20.50
CA ILE A 613 -34.22 -28.23 21.91
C ILE A 613 -35.39 -27.94 22.85
N ALA A 614 -36.26 -26.98 22.53
CA ALA A 614 -37.42 -26.64 23.35
C ALA A 614 -38.44 -27.80 23.44
N ASP A 615 -38.65 -28.57 22.37
CA ASP A 615 -39.48 -29.78 22.44
C ASP A 615 -38.78 -30.93 23.20
N ILE A 616 -37.45 -31.06 23.13
CA ILE A 616 -36.68 -32.03 23.94
C ILE A 616 -36.72 -31.68 25.44
N GLU A 617 -36.55 -30.40 25.82
CA GLU A 617 -36.68 -29.93 27.21
C GLU A 617 -38.11 -30.15 27.75
N ARG A 618 -39.11 -30.10 26.86
CA ARG A 618 -40.53 -30.35 27.16
C ARG A 618 -40.87 -31.82 27.35
N GLU A 619 -40.15 -32.74 26.70
CA GLU A 619 -40.29 -34.19 26.91
C GLU A 619 -39.48 -34.71 28.10
N LEU A 620 -38.28 -34.17 28.36
CA LEU A 620 -37.42 -34.61 29.47
C LEU A 620 -37.77 -33.99 30.83
N GLY A 621 -38.29 -32.75 30.85
CA GLY A 621 -38.56 -32.01 32.08
C GLY A 621 -37.29 -31.51 32.79
N PRO A 622 -37.44 -30.72 33.87
CA PRO A 622 -36.31 -30.14 34.58
C PRO A 622 -35.53 -31.19 35.38
N LEU A 623 -34.23 -31.30 35.11
CA LEU A 623 -33.28 -32.16 35.83
C LEU A 623 -33.27 -31.89 37.35
N ASN A 624 -33.49 -32.96 38.12
CA ASN A 624 -33.01 -33.19 39.49
C ASN A 624 -32.33 -34.56 39.53
#